data_AF-A0A4Y3IJT7-F1
#
_entry.id   AF-A0A4Y3IJT7-F1
#
_cell.length_a   1.000
_cell.length_b   1.000
_cell.length_c   1.000
_cell.angle_alpha   90.00
_cell.angle_beta   90.00
_cell.angle_gamma   90.00
#
_symmetry.space_group_name_H-M   'P 1'
#
loop_
_entity.id
_entity.type
_entity.pdbx_description
1 polymer ?
#
loop_
_entity_poly.entity_id
_entity_poly.type
_entity_poly.pdbx_seq_one_letter_code
_entity_poly.pdbx_strand_id
1 'polypeptide(L)' 'MEEFNAEKELNTLREKRKVQRKRKRYLASKLDKYGFQILALHCNGANPTEIHVWLLTNTKIKVARTTVYRWIKKHDQD' A
#
# COMPACT_ATOMS: atom_id res chain seq x y z
N MET A 1 39.63 -20.02 2.26
CA MET A 1 38.29 -19.47 2.53
C MET A 1 38.23 -18.14 1.81
N GLU A 2 37.31 -17.95 0.88
CA GLU A 2 37.17 -16.64 0.22
C GLU A 2 36.72 -15.60 1.24
N GLU A 3 37.44 -14.49 1.30
CA GLU A 3 37.18 -13.38 2.20
C GLU A 3 35.91 -12.66 1.76
N PHE A 4 34.94 -12.55 2.67
CA PHE A 4 33.65 -11.92 2.39
C PHE A 4 33.83 -10.43 2.10
N ASN A 5 33.61 -10.01 0.86
CA ASN A 5 33.67 -8.61 0.45
C ASN A 5 32.30 -7.92 0.63
N ALA A 6 32.15 -7.20 1.73
CA ALA A 6 30.91 -6.52 2.09
C ALA A 6 30.47 -5.45 1.07
N GLU A 7 31.40 -4.75 0.43
CA GLU A 7 31.08 -3.70 -0.54
C GLU A 7 30.47 -4.26 -1.83
N LYS A 8 31.03 -5.38 -2.31
CA LYS A 8 30.51 -6.10 -3.47
C LYS A 8 29.09 -6.58 -3.21
N GLU A 9 28.83 -7.17 -2.04
CA GLU A 9 27.49 -7.62 -1.65
C GLU A 9 26.50 -6.45 -1.47
N LEU A 10 26.94 -5.34 -0.91
CA LEU A 10 26.10 -4.16 -0.76
C LEU A 10 25.68 -3.58 -2.13
N ASN A 11 26.60 -3.55 -3.10
CA ASN A 11 26.33 -3.05 -4.44
C ASN A 11 25.38 -3.98 -5.21
N THR A 12 25.56 -5.30 -5.13
CA THR A 12 24.61 -6.24 -5.74
C THR A 12 23.21 -6.13 -5.13
N LEU A 13 23.11 -5.93 -3.81
CA LEU A 13 21.84 -5.67 -3.12
C LEU A 13 21.16 -4.37 -3.57
N ARG A 14 21.93 -3.29 -3.73
CA ARG A 14 21.41 -1.99 -4.21
C ARG A 14 20.86 -2.10 -5.63
N GLU A 15 21.58 -2.76 -6.54
CA GLU A 15 21.12 -2.97 -7.91
C GLU A 15 19.88 -3.87 -7.97
N LYS A 16 19.85 -4.96 -7.21
CA LYS A 16 18.66 -5.80 -7.06
C LYS A 16 17.46 -4.99 -6.55
N ARG A 17 17.64 -4.11 -5.56
CA ARG A 17 16.57 -3.23 -5.04
C ARG A 17 16.09 -2.22 -6.08
N LYS A 18 16.97 -1.63 -6.87
CA LYS A 18 16.59 -0.69 -7.95
C LYS A 18 15.71 -1.38 -8.99
N VAL A 19 16.07 -2.58 -9.43
CA VAL A 19 15.28 -3.38 -10.39
C VAL A 19 13.91 -3.74 -9.80
N GLN A 20 13.86 -4.16 -8.53
CA GLN A 20 12.60 -4.47 -7.85
C GLN A 20 11.68 -3.24 -7.72
N ARG A 21 12.22 -2.05 -7.43
CA ARG A 21 11.44 -0.80 -7.35
C ARG A 21 10.91 -0.33 -8.71
N LYS A 22 11.66 -0.58 -9.81
CA LYS A 22 11.23 -0.25 -11.17
C LYS A 22 10.07 -1.12 -11.65
N ARG A 23 9.98 -2.37 -11.17
CA ARG A 23 8.78 -3.21 -11.35
C ARG A 23 7.66 -2.66 -10.46
N LYS A 24 7.02 -1.57 -10.89
CA LYS A 24 5.70 -1.18 -10.38
C LYS A 24 4.76 -2.37 -10.59
N ARG A 25 4.61 -3.21 -9.56
CA ARG A 25 3.49 -4.14 -9.49
C ARG A 25 2.26 -3.27 -9.28
N TYR A 26 1.58 -2.93 -10.37
CA TYR A 26 0.18 -2.52 -10.35
C TYR A 26 -0.68 -3.71 -9.93
N LEU A 27 -0.37 -4.32 -8.78
CA LEU A 27 -1.33 -5.18 -8.13
C LEU A 27 -2.40 -4.24 -7.63
N ALA A 28 -3.60 -4.36 -8.22
CA ALA A 28 -4.78 -3.66 -7.73
C ALA A 28 -4.85 -3.84 -6.21
N SER A 29 -4.96 -2.73 -5.50
CA SER A 29 -5.12 -2.76 -4.04
C SER A 29 -6.35 -3.61 -3.73
N LYS A 30 -6.30 -4.39 -2.65
CA LYS A 30 -7.51 -5.07 -2.16
C LYS A 30 -8.64 -4.08 -1.86
N LEU A 31 -8.28 -2.82 -1.57
CA LEU A 31 -9.21 -1.72 -1.36
C LEU A 31 -9.88 -1.25 -2.66
N ASP A 32 -9.28 -1.47 -3.83
CA ASP A 32 -9.85 -1.05 -5.13
C ASP A 32 -11.21 -1.74 -5.36
N LYS A 33 -11.37 -2.97 -4.85
CA LYS A 33 -12.65 -3.71 -4.88
C LYS A 33 -13.80 -2.97 -4.16
N TYR A 34 -13.47 -2.18 -3.14
CA TYR A 34 -14.42 -1.40 -2.34
C TYR A 34 -14.20 0.10 -2.50
N GLY A 35 -13.53 0.52 -3.59
CA GLY A 35 -13.10 1.90 -3.77
C GLY A 35 -14.28 2.87 -3.81
N PHE A 36 -15.37 2.48 -4.48
CA PHE A 36 -16.61 3.27 -4.50
C PHE A 36 -17.16 3.52 -3.10
N GLN A 37 -17.27 2.48 -2.26
CA GLN A 37 -17.79 2.62 -0.90
C GLN A 37 -16.85 3.44 0.00
N ILE A 38 -15.54 3.23 -0.14
CA ILE A 38 -14.54 3.99 0.61
C ILE A 38 -14.63 5.49 0.28
N LEU A 39 -14.69 5.83 -1.00
CA LEU A 39 -14.83 7.22 -1.45
C LEU A 39 -16.19 7.81 -1.05
N ALA A 40 -17.28 7.06 -1.19
CA ALA A 40 -18.60 7.50 -0.74
C ALA A 40 -18.61 7.83 0.75
N LEU A 41 -18.02 6.97 1.61
CA LEU A 41 -17.88 7.25 3.03
C LEU A 41 -17.03 8.50 3.29
N HIS A 42 -15.89 8.63 2.59
CA HIS A 42 -15.00 9.79 2.71
C HIS A 42 -15.69 11.10 2.31
N CYS A 43 -16.41 11.12 1.19
CA CYS A 43 -17.18 12.28 0.73
C CYS A 43 -18.31 12.67 1.69
N ASN A 44 -18.82 11.72 2.48
CA ASN A 44 -19.79 11.98 3.57
C ASN A 44 -19.11 12.43 4.88
N GLY A 45 -17.80 12.68 4.87
CA GLY A 45 -17.04 13.17 6.03
C GLY A 45 -16.45 12.08 6.92
N ALA A 46 -16.51 10.81 6.52
CA ALA A 46 -15.92 9.74 7.32
C ALA A 46 -14.40 9.84 7.35
N ASN A 47 -13.81 9.73 8.55
CA ASN A 47 -12.37 9.76 8.72
C ASN A 47 -11.73 8.38 8.40
N PRO A 48 -10.40 8.30 8.18
CA PRO A 48 -9.74 7.05 7.84
C PRO A 48 -9.88 5.93 8.90
N THR A 49 -10.16 6.26 10.15
CA THR A 49 -10.40 5.29 11.22
C THR A 49 -11.79 4.66 11.08
N GLU A 50 -12.82 5.47 10.80
CA GLU A 50 -14.19 5.01 10.58
C GLU A 50 -14.28 4.12 9.33
N ILE A 51 -13.62 4.52 8.25
CA ILE A 51 -13.53 3.71 7.03
C ILE A 51 -12.80 2.38 7.31
N HIS A 52 -11.75 2.40 8.13
CA HIS A 52 -11.05 1.18 8.53
C HIS A 52 -11.94 0.25 9.37
N VAL A 53 -12.70 0.78 10.33
CA VAL A 53 -13.69 0.00 11.10
C VAL A 53 -14.74 -0.58 10.15
N TRP A 54 -15.28 0.23 9.23
CA TRP A 54 -16.26 -0.23 8.24
C TRP A 54 -15.71 -1.37 7.37
N LEU A 55 -14.45 -1.30 6.94
CA LEU A 55 -13.79 -2.37 6.18
C LEU A 55 -13.66 -3.65 7.00
N LEU A 56 -13.33 -3.56 8.30
CA LEU A 56 -13.21 -4.73 9.17
C LEU A 56 -14.56 -5.39 9.48
N THR A 57 -15.62 -4.60 9.62
CA THR A 57 -16.94 -5.10 10.02
C THR A 57 -17.79 -5.56 8.84
N ASN A 58 -17.71 -4.86 7.70
CA ASN A 58 -18.56 -5.11 6.52
C ASN A 58 -17.86 -5.92 5.44
N THR A 59 -16.54 -6.12 5.55
CA THR A 59 -15.76 -6.88 4.57
C THR A 59 -14.81 -7.85 5.26
N LYS A 60 -14.19 -8.75 4.48
CA LYS A 60 -13.14 -9.66 4.98
C LYS A 60 -11.73 -9.06 4.87
N ILE A 61 -11.61 -7.76 4.58
CA ILE A 61 -10.33 -7.10 4.37
C ILE A 61 -9.74 -6.65 5.70
N LYS A 62 -8.56 -7.19 6.02
CA LYS A 62 -7.73 -6.74 7.13
C LYS A 62 -6.54 -5.95 6.55
N VAL A 63 -6.54 -4.64 6.72
CA VAL A 63 -5.45 -3.74 6.30
C VAL A 63 -5.12 -2.78 7.43
N ALA A 64 -3.90 -2.25 7.46
CA ALA A 64 -3.58 -1.18 8.41
C ALA A 64 -4.37 0.09 8.09
N ARG A 65 -4.74 0.86 9.13
CA ARG A 65 -5.35 2.21 8.97
C ARG A 65 -4.52 3.13 8.07
N THR A 66 -3.19 3.04 8.15
CA THR A 66 -2.27 3.81 7.30
C THR A 66 -2.39 3.45 5.82
N THR A 67 -2.76 2.20 5.50
CA THR A 67 -3.04 1.76 4.13
C THR A 67 -4.32 2.42 3.61
N VAL A 68 -5.36 2.51 4.44
CA VAL A 68 -6.61 3.23 4.10
C VAL A 68 -6.32 4.70 3.85
N TYR A 69 -5.60 5.37 4.74
CA TYR A 69 -5.20 6.77 4.58
C TYR A 69 -4.41 7.02 3.28
N ARG A 70 -3.39 6.18 3.00
CA ARG A 70 -2.59 6.30 1.78
C ARG A 70 -3.40 6.02 0.53
N TRP A 71 -4.35 5.09 0.60
CA TRP A 71 -5.23 4.76 -0.51
C TRP A 71 -6.17 5.94 -0.80
N ILE A 72 -6.86 6.49 0.21
CA ILE A 72 -7.72 7.67 0.06
C ILE A 72 -6.92 8.83 -0.53
N LYS A 73 -5.78 9.19 0.08
CA LYS A 73 -4.94 10.30 -0.42
C LYS A 73 -4.52 10.16 -1.89
N LYS A 74 -4.38 8.92 -2.38
CA LYS A 74 -4.03 8.62 -3.78
C LYS A 74 -5.23 8.78 -4.73
N HIS A 75 -6.45 8.59 -4.24
CA HIS A 75 -7.68 8.53 -5.04
C HIS A 75 -8.63 9.73 -4.83
N ASP A 76 -8.35 10.58 -3.84
CA ASP A 76 -9.07 11.82 -3.54
C ASP A 76 -8.53 13.03 -4.34
N GLN A 77 -7.43 12.85 -5.06
CA GLN A 77 -6.78 13.88 -5.89
C GLN A 77 -7.05 13.71 -7.40
N ASP A 78 -8.03 12.88 -7.78
CA ASP A 78 -8.50 12.72 -9.17
C ASP A 78 -9.67 13.67 -9.46
#